data_AF-A0A061N1J6-F1
#
_entry.id   AF-A0A061N1J6-F1
#
_cell.length_a   1.000
_cell.length_b   1.000
_cell.length_c   1.000
_cell.angle_alpha   90.00
_cell.angle_beta   90.00
_cell.angle_gamma   90.00
#
_symmetry.space_group_name_H-M   'P 1'
#
loop_
_entity.id
_entity.type
_entity.pdbx_description
1 polymer ?
#
loop_
_entity_poly.entity_id
_entity_poly.type
_entity_poly.pdbx_seq_one_letter_code
_entity_poly.pdbx_strand_id
1 'polypeptide(L)'
;MSTALYVEKRLIRNEGFTLIEMAIVLLIVSICAFVSVAISTELMKQRATDAFIEQFVTDLYFAQQQAMANSQTVHVHVQTEALQYEVKMDDKVLTSQPFPEDMRAAA
;
A
#
# COMPACT_ATOMS: atom_id res chain seq x y z
N MET A 1 -34.09 65.68 25.27
CA MET A 1 -35.27 64.80 25.19
C MET A 1 -35.25 64.17 23.78
N SER A 2 -34.30 63.29 23.44
CA SER A 2 -34.14 61.86 23.76
C SER A 2 -35.32 60.99 23.35
N THR A 3 -35.17 60.26 22.23
CA THR A 3 -35.40 58.79 22.13
C THR A 3 -34.96 58.24 20.76
N ALA A 4 -33.77 57.63 20.79
CA ALA A 4 -33.31 56.43 20.10
C ALA A 4 -33.84 56.06 18.70
N LEU A 5 -32.97 56.26 17.70
CA LEU A 5 -32.41 55.22 16.81
C LEU A 5 -33.18 53.88 16.77
N TYR A 6 -34.05 53.70 15.78
CA TYR A 6 -34.57 52.37 15.42
C TYR A 6 -33.61 51.74 14.39
N VAL A 7 -32.56 51.09 14.89
CA VAL A 7 -31.75 50.18 14.07
C VAL A 7 -32.55 48.91 13.93
N GLU A 8 -33.08 48.69 12.72
CA GLU A 8 -33.70 47.43 12.34
C GLU A 8 -32.66 46.32 12.51
N LYS A 9 -32.78 45.56 13.60
CA LYS A 9 -31.90 44.46 13.93
C LYS A 9 -32.16 43.36 12.92
N ARG A 10 -31.38 43.32 11.83
CA ARG A 10 -31.38 42.17 10.92
C ARG A 10 -31.10 40.93 11.76
N LEU A 11 -32.09 40.07 11.88
CA LEU A 11 -31.92 38.73 12.40
C LEU A 11 -31.02 38.00 11.42
N ILE A 12 -29.72 37.99 11.69
CA ILE A 12 -28.79 37.05 11.06
C ILE A 12 -29.30 35.68 11.49
N ARG A 13 -29.97 35.00 10.56
CA ARG A 13 -30.53 33.68 10.80
C ARG A 13 -29.37 32.71 10.98
N ASN A 14 -29.03 32.49 12.25
CA ASN A 14 -27.99 31.57 12.67
C ASN A 14 -28.57 30.14 12.69
N GLU A 15 -29.06 29.68 11.54
CA GLU A 15 -29.54 28.30 11.37
C GLU A 15 -28.31 27.40 11.31
N GLY A 16 -27.97 26.84 12.48
CA GLY A 16 -26.91 25.86 12.61
C GLY A 16 -27.12 24.68 11.67
N PHE A 17 -26.01 24.25 11.06
CA PHE A 17 -25.83 23.09 10.21
C PHE A 17 -26.96 22.06 10.33
N THR A 18 -27.74 21.94 9.26
CA THR A 18 -28.83 20.97 9.21
C THR A 18 -28.25 19.55 9.16
N LEU A 19 -28.92 18.59 9.80
CA LEU A 19 -28.54 17.16 9.75
C LEU A 19 -28.28 16.67 8.32
N ILE A 20 -29.06 17.19 7.36
CA ILE A 20 -28.94 16.88 5.94
C ILE A 20 -27.63 17.41 5.36
N GLU A 21 -27.23 18.64 5.70
CA GLU A 21 -25.98 19.22 5.24
C GLU A 21 -24.77 18.43 5.76
N MET A 22 -24.79 18.01 7.03
CA MET A 22 -23.77 17.12 7.58
C MET A 22 -23.77 15.74 6.92
N ALA A 23 -24.94 15.19 6.58
CA ALA A 23 -25.03 13.93 5.83
C ALA A 23 -24.46 14.05 4.41
N ILE A 24 -24.70 15.18 3.73
CA ILE A 24 -24.14 15.45 2.40
C ILE A 24 -22.62 15.59 2.48
N VAL A 25 -22.10 16.31 3.49
CA VAL A 25 -20.65 16.44 3.70
C VAL A 25 -20.02 15.08 3.96
N LEU A 26 -20.61 14.26 4.84
CA LEU A 26 -20.12 12.90 5.10
C LEU A 26 -20.17 12.01 3.86
N LEU A 27 -21.20 12.14 3.04
CA LEU A 27 -21.30 11.41 1.77
C LEU A 27 -20.16 11.81 0.83
N ILE A 28 -19.90 13.11 0.66
CA ILE A 28 -18.81 13.61 -0.19
C ILE A 28 -17.46 13.12 0.34
N VAL A 29 -17.20 13.24 1.65
CA VAL A 29 -15.97 12.76 2.28
C VAL A 29 -15.80 11.25 2.08
N SER A 30 -16.88 10.48 2.23
CA SER A 30 -16.86 9.03 2.03
C SER A 30 -16.53 8.65 0.58
N ILE A 31 -17.09 9.37 -0.40
CA ILE A 31 -16.78 9.18 -1.82
C ILE A 31 -15.30 9.52 -2.08
N CYS A 32 -14.80 10.64 -1.56
CA CYS A 32 -13.39 11.02 -1.70
C CYS A 32 -12.45 10.00 -1.06
N ALA A 33 -12.78 9.48 0.12
CA ALA A 33 -12.02 8.44 0.79
C ALA A 33 -12.00 7.14 -0.02
N PHE A 34 -13.16 6.72 -0.55
CA PHE A 34 -13.25 5.51 -1.37
C PHE A 34 -12.40 5.60 -2.63
N VAL A 35 -12.46 6.72 -3.35
CA VAL A 35 -11.62 6.95 -4.55
C VAL A 35 -10.13 6.95 -4.20
N SER A 36 -9.76 7.55 -3.06
CA SER A 36 -8.37 7.59 -2.61
C SER A 36 -7.82 6.19 -2.32
N VAL A 37 -8.61 5.33 -1.66
CA VAL A 37 -8.22 3.94 -1.37
C VAL A 37 -8.07 3.15 -2.67
N ALA A 38 -9.02 3.26 -3.60
CA ALA A 38 -8.97 2.55 -4.88
C ALA A 38 -7.68 2.88 -5.67
N ILE A 39 -7.31 4.15 -5.76
CA ILE A 39 -6.08 4.59 -6.44
C ILE A 39 -4.82 4.06 -5.72
N SER A 40 -4.80 4.11 -4.39
CA SER A 40 -3.66 3.60 -3.61
C SER A 40 -3.43 2.11 -3.81
N THR A 41 -4.50 1.30 -3.92
CA THR A 41 -4.36 -0.15 -4.12
C THR A 41 -3.73 -0.50 -5.47
N GLU A 42 -4.04 0.25 -6.52
CA GLU A 42 -3.46 0.02 -7.84
C GLU A 42 -1.98 0.41 -7.90
N LEU A 43 -1.61 1.52 -7.27
CA LEU A 43 -0.21 1.95 -7.14
C LEU A 43 0.61 0.97 -6.30
N MET A 44 0.04 0.40 -5.24
CA MET A 44 0.70 -0.64 -4.43
C MET A 44 0.97 -1.91 -5.23
N LYS A 45 0.05 -2.34 -6.09
CA LYS A 45 0.25 -3.53 -6.94
C LYS A 45 1.44 -3.37 -7.88
N GLN A 46 1.54 -2.23 -8.57
CA GLN A 46 2.65 -1.98 -9.49
C GLN A 46 4.01 -1.96 -8.77
N ARG A 47 4.06 -1.46 -7.54
CA ARG A 47 5.30 -1.46 -6.74
C ARG A 47 5.69 -2.82 -6.19
N ALA A 48 4.74 -3.74 -6.03
CA ALA A 48 5.03 -5.06 -5.47
C ALA A 48 5.96 -5.87 -6.37
N THR A 49 5.74 -5.84 -7.69
CA THR A 49 6.58 -6.54 -8.67
C THR A 49 7.99 -5.95 -8.71
N ASP A 50 8.12 -4.63 -8.78
CA ASP A 50 9.42 -3.96 -8.82
C ASP A 50 10.23 -4.24 -7.55
N ALA A 51 9.59 -4.14 -6.38
CA ALA A 51 10.22 -4.44 -5.09
C ALA A 51 10.64 -5.91 -5.00
N PHE A 52 9.83 -6.84 -5.54
CA PHE A 52 10.19 -8.24 -5.60
C PHE A 52 11.42 -8.49 -6.49
N ILE A 53 11.50 -7.87 -7.66
CA ILE A 53 12.66 -8.00 -8.56
C ILE A 53 13.92 -7.45 -7.88
N GLU A 54 13.81 -6.29 -7.23
CA GLU A 54 14.93 -5.69 -6.49
C GLU A 54 15.40 -6.60 -5.34
N GLN A 55 14.46 -7.17 -4.58
CA GLN A 55 14.75 -8.13 -3.53
C GLN A 55 15.41 -9.39 -4.09
N PHE A 56 14.89 -9.94 -5.18
CA PHE A 56 15.43 -11.13 -5.83
C PHE A 56 16.87 -10.92 -6.30
N VAL A 57 17.16 -9.77 -6.94
CA VAL A 57 18.52 -9.41 -7.36
C VAL A 57 19.45 -9.29 -6.14
N THR A 58 18.98 -8.68 -5.05
CA THR A 58 19.73 -8.57 -3.80
C THR A 58 20.06 -9.95 -3.21
N ASP A 59 19.09 -10.87 -3.23
CA ASP A 59 19.27 -12.23 -2.74
C ASP A 59 20.24 -13.04 -3.62
N LEU A 60 20.29 -12.78 -4.93
CA LEU A 60 21.31 -13.37 -5.83
C LEU A 60 22.72 -12.89 -5.50
N TYR A 61 22.90 -11.59 -5.23
CA TYR A 61 24.19 -11.07 -4.80
C TYR A 61 24.61 -11.64 -3.45
N PHE A 62 23.67 -11.75 -2.50
CA PHE A 62 23.91 -12.41 -1.22
C PHE A 62 24.33 -13.87 -1.41
N ALA A 63 23.62 -14.63 -2.26
CA ALA A 63 23.95 -16.01 -2.59
C ALA A 63 25.36 -16.13 -3.18
N GLN A 64 25.73 -15.23 -4.11
CA GLN A 64 27.06 -15.18 -4.71
C GLN A 64 28.14 -14.90 -3.66
N GLN A 65 27.96 -13.87 -2.83
CA GLN A 65 28.91 -13.53 -1.78
C GLN A 65 29.10 -14.70 -0.82
N GLN A 66 28.01 -15.38 -0.47
CA GLN A 66 28.05 -16.54 0.40
C GLN A 66 28.77 -17.73 -0.25
N ALA A 67 28.56 -17.98 -1.54
CA ALA A 67 29.29 -19.00 -2.29
C ALA A 67 30.81 -18.71 -2.31
N MET A 68 31.19 -17.45 -2.55
CA MET A 68 32.59 -17.02 -2.55
C MET A 68 33.24 -17.15 -1.17
N ALA A 69 32.54 -16.72 -0.11
CA ALA A 69 33.08 -16.72 1.25
C ALA A 69 33.30 -18.13 1.81
N ASN A 70 32.47 -19.10 1.43
CA ASN A 70 32.53 -20.47 1.96
C ASN A 70 33.13 -21.47 0.97
N SER A 71 33.50 -21.03 -0.25
CA SER A 71 33.95 -21.92 -1.33
C SER A 71 32.99 -23.09 -1.60
N GLN A 72 31.68 -22.83 -1.45
CA GLN A 72 30.60 -23.80 -1.59
C GLN A 72 29.65 -23.40 -2.71
N THR A 73 28.95 -24.38 -3.28
CA THR A 73 27.93 -24.11 -4.29
C THR A 73 26.64 -23.69 -3.60
N VAL A 74 26.11 -22.53 -4.00
CA VAL A 74 24.80 -22.04 -3.55
C VAL A 74 23.83 -22.19 -4.71
N HIS A 75 22.70 -22.86 -4.47
CA HIS A 75 21.66 -23.13 -5.44
C HIS A 75 20.45 -22.24 -5.18
N VAL A 76 19.93 -21.62 -6.25
CA VAL A 76 18.66 -20.88 -6.20
C VAL A 76 17.61 -21.78 -6.84
N HIS A 77 16.69 -22.29 -6.00
CA HIS A 77 15.61 -23.16 -6.42
C HIS A 77 14.33 -22.34 -6.59
N VAL A 78 13.87 -22.23 -7.83
CA VAL A 78 12.60 -21.57 -8.16
C VAL A 78 11.51 -22.63 -8.23
N GLN A 79 10.57 -22.62 -7.28
CA GLN A 79 9.49 -23.59 -7.18
C GLN A 79 8.20 -22.97 -7.74
N THR A 80 7.84 -23.34 -8.97
CA THR A 80 6.65 -22.81 -9.63
C THR A 80 5.35 -23.34 -9.01
N GLU A 81 5.33 -24.58 -8.51
CA GLU A 81 4.15 -25.16 -7.86
C GLU A 81 3.85 -24.53 -6.49
N ALA A 82 4.90 -24.27 -5.70
CA ALA A 82 4.80 -23.63 -4.40
C ALA A 82 4.80 -22.09 -4.47
N LEU A 83 4.96 -21.53 -5.68
CA LEU A 83 5.00 -20.10 -5.96
C LEU A 83 5.98 -19.34 -5.06
N GLN A 84 7.20 -19.86 -4.95
CA GLN A 84 8.24 -19.32 -4.08
C GLN A 84 9.63 -19.61 -4.66
N TYR A 85 10.64 -18.88 -4.21
CA TYR A 85 12.04 -19.24 -4.45
C TYR A 85 12.77 -19.45 -3.13
N GLU A 86 13.76 -20.34 -3.17
CA GLU A 86 14.61 -20.66 -2.04
C GLU A 86 16.07 -20.59 -2.45
N VAL A 87 16.91 -19.96 -1.62
CA VAL A 87 18.37 -20.02 -1.77
C VAL A 87 18.88 -21.06 -0.79
N LYS A 88 19.51 -22.10 -1.31
CA LYS A 88 20.05 -23.23 -0.53
C LYS A 88 21.56 -23.29 -0.70
N MET A 89 22.23 -23.61 0.38
CA MET A 89 23.64 -24.00 0.37
C MET A 89 23.71 -25.40 0.95
N ASP A 90 24.15 -26.35 0.13
CA ASP A 90 24.02 -27.77 0.41
C ASP A 90 22.56 -28.11 0.81
N ASP A 91 22.33 -28.64 2.01
CA ASP A 91 20.98 -28.93 2.54
C ASP A 91 20.38 -27.82 3.41
N LYS A 92 21.07 -26.68 3.58
CA LYS A 92 20.62 -25.58 4.43
C LYS A 92 19.93 -24.50 3.61
N VAL A 93 18.67 -24.22 3.94
CA VAL A 93 17.94 -23.06 3.41
C VAL A 93 18.50 -21.79 4.06
N LEU A 94 18.98 -20.85 3.23
CA LEU A 94 19.51 -19.56 3.67
C LEU A 94 18.42 -18.48 3.67
N THR A 95 17.61 -18.46 2.61
CA THR A 95 16.43 -17.59 2.49
C THR A 95 15.34 -18.30 1.69
N SER A 96 14.09 -18.02 2.02
CA SER A 96 12.90 -18.50 1.32
C SER A 96 11.94 -17.33 1.22
N GLN A 97 11.49 -17.03 0.00
CA GLN A 97 10.63 -15.90 -0.28
C GLN A 97 9.48 -16.32 -1.22
N PRO A 98 8.23 -16.00 -0.86
CA PRO A 98 7.09 -16.25 -1.73
C PRO A 98 7.08 -15.28 -2.91
N PHE A 99 6.49 -15.71 -4.03
CA PHE A 99 6.19 -14.82 -5.14
C PHE A 99 5.10 -13.80 -4.76
N PRO A 100 5.16 -12.60 -5.33
CA PRO A 100 4.18 -11.57 -5.07
C PRO A 100 2.82 -11.97 -5.68
N GLU A 101 1.72 -11.50 -5.08
CA GLU A 101 0.36 -12.00 -5.38
C GLU A 101 -0.04 -11.86 -6.86
N ASP A 102 0.47 -10.82 -7.53
CA ASP A 102 0.31 -10.57 -8.97
C ASP A 102 0.90 -11.68 -9.84
N MET A 103 2.09 -12.18 -9.50
CA MET A 103 2.72 -13.30 -10.21
C MET A 103 2.05 -14.64 -9.92
N ARG A 104 1.43 -14.78 -8.73
CA ARG A 104 0.70 -15.98 -8.32
C ARG A 104 -0.64 -16.14 -9.04
N ALA A 105 -1.28 -15.03 -9.42
CA ALA A 105 -2.55 -15.05 -10.15
C ALA A 105 -2.41 -15.39 -11.64
N ALA A 106 -1.19 -15.38 -12.18
CA ALA A 106 -0.88 -15.64 -13.59
C ALA A 106 -0.39 -17.06 -13.90
N ALA A 107 -0.22 -17.91 -12.88
CA ALA A 107 0.22 -19.31 -12.97
C ALA A 107 -0.96 -20.29 -12.97
#